data_AF-A0A5N0UKK5-F1
#
_entry.id   AF-A0A5N0UKK5-F1
#
_cell.length_a   1.000
_cell.length_b   1.000
_cell.length_c   1.000
_cell.angle_alpha   90.00
_cell.angle_beta   90.00
_cell.angle_gamma   90.00
#
_symmetry.space_group_name_H-M   'P 1'
#
loop_
_entity.id
_entity.type
_entity.pdbx_description
1 polymer ?
#
loop_
_entity_poly.entity_id
_entity_poly.type
_entity_poly.pdbx_seq_one_letter_code
_entity_poly.pdbx_strand_id
1 'polypeptide(L)'
;MTGAASVAAITWVTRLVGLLAVISVVVPAGRRARGHVAGWLGLPQDATTAAATVVLVVGVLLIMLATGLRRRKRRAWQLAMAASVVLALSHLGLQQHVVGPGLVSIGLAVTLVLNRRYFVALPDPVTGKWRWARVFLQLLVAGLVINLAMLSFAPRSVLEPSSFQDRLAESALALLGVSGPVVFNVGWLEDLTTSVGLLFGLGAVLIAAYFLLRSAEPAPHLSEDDKSKLRELLAQHGARDSLGYFALRDDKFVVFSKTGKAAVTYRVIAGAAVASADPLGDSEAWPGAIEEFLEVCRVHGWVPAAMGCSELGATVWSRFHLDVLEIGDEAVVNAETFTLEGRVMRGVRQAVSRTKRAGYEVRVRRTEDLQERELAELEALAANWRGSDTERGFSMALGRMGDAGSVLVTA
;
A
#
# COMPACT_ATOMS: atom_id res chain seq x y z
N MET A 1 15.53 -19.27 14.33
CA MET A 1 14.93 -18.67 13.11
C MET A 1 15.11 -17.16 13.18
N THR A 2 15.57 -16.53 12.10
CA THR A 2 15.58 -15.06 12.02
C THR A 2 14.15 -14.52 12.15
N GLY A 3 13.99 -13.27 12.59
CA GLY A 3 12.66 -12.64 12.69
C GLY A 3 11.89 -12.66 11.36
N ALA A 4 12.60 -12.58 10.23
CA ALA A 4 12.02 -12.66 8.89
C ALA A 4 11.42 -14.04 8.59
N ALA A 5 12.14 -15.13 8.88
CA ALA A 5 11.64 -16.49 8.65
C ALA A 5 10.40 -16.80 9.50
N SER A 6 10.38 -16.33 10.76
CA SER A 6 9.24 -16.51 11.67
C SER A 6 7.99 -15.77 11.16
N VAL A 7 8.15 -14.51 10.72
CA VAL A 7 7.06 -13.72 10.12
C VAL A 7 6.56 -14.35 8.82
N ALA A 8 7.45 -14.88 7.97
CA ALA A 8 7.07 -15.56 6.74
C ALA A 8 6.28 -16.84 7.02
N ALA A 9 6.72 -17.66 7.98
CA ALA A 9 6.01 -18.87 8.39
C ALA A 9 4.61 -18.55 8.94
N ILE A 10 4.50 -17.59 9.88
CA ILE A 10 3.21 -17.14 10.44
C ILE A 10 2.28 -16.64 9.33
N THR A 11 2.82 -15.89 8.38
CA THR A 11 2.07 -15.38 7.22
C THR A 11 1.48 -16.53 6.40
N TRP A 12 2.29 -17.53 6.06
CA TRP A 12 1.84 -18.69 5.29
C TRP A 12 0.83 -19.55 6.04
N VAL A 13 1.08 -19.82 7.33
CA VAL A 13 0.11 -20.53 8.18
C VAL A 13 -1.21 -19.79 8.25
N THR A 14 -1.20 -18.46 8.45
CA THR A 14 -2.42 -17.64 8.48
C THR A 14 -3.20 -17.73 7.16
N ARG A 15 -2.51 -17.70 6.01
CA ARG A 15 -3.14 -17.90 4.69
C ARG A 15 -3.74 -19.29 4.54
N LEU A 16 -3.01 -20.32 4.97
CA LEU A 16 -3.49 -21.69 4.88
C LEU A 16 -4.73 -21.91 5.74
N VAL A 17 -4.74 -21.40 6.98
CA VAL A 17 -5.91 -21.46 7.87
C VAL A 17 -7.10 -20.73 7.24
N GLY A 18 -6.88 -19.52 6.71
CA GLY A 18 -7.93 -18.78 6.01
C GLY A 18 -8.47 -19.52 4.78
N LEU A 19 -7.58 -20.12 3.98
CA LEU A 19 -7.96 -20.91 2.80
C LEU A 19 -8.74 -22.17 3.18
N LEU A 20 -8.31 -22.90 4.21
CA LEU A 20 -9.01 -24.08 4.71
C LEU A 20 -10.41 -23.72 5.25
N ALA A 21 -10.55 -22.57 5.93
CA ALA A 21 -11.85 -22.07 6.36
C ALA A 21 -12.78 -21.82 5.15
N VAL A 22 -12.28 -21.16 4.10
CA VAL A 22 -13.04 -20.94 2.85
C VAL A 22 -13.41 -22.26 2.17
N ILE A 23 -12.46 -23.18 2.01
CA ILE A 23 -12.67 -24.49 1.38
C ILE A 23 -13.71 -25.30 2.15
N SER A 24 -13.70 -25.25 3.48
CA SER A 24 -14.69 -25.95 4.32
C SER A 24 -16.14 -25.49 4.07
N VAL A 25 -16.30 -24.27 3.54
CA VAL A 25 -17.60 -23.69 3.17
C VAL A 25 -18.00 -24.02 1.74
N VAL A 26 -17.04 -23.97 0.81
CA VAL A 26 -17.28 -24.13 -0.63
C VAL A 26 -17.42 -25.59 -1.04
N VAL A 27 -16.63 -26.51 -0.46
CA VAL A 27 -16.56 -27.90 -0.92
C VAL A 27 -17.78 -28.72 -0.42
N PRO A 28 -18.41 -29.54 -1.28
CA PRO A 28 -19.58 -30.35 -0.93
C PRO A 28 -19.39 -31.25 0.30
N ALA A 29 -18.20 -31.82 0.50
CA ALA A 29 -17.88 -32.64 1.67
C ALA A 29 -17.96 -31.84 2.99
N GLY A 30 -17.50 -30.58 2.99
CA GLY A 30 -17.60 -29.69 4.15
C GLY A 30 -19.03 -29.22 4.43
N ARG A 31 -19.84 -29.05 3.38
CA ARG A 31 -21.28 -28.77 3.51
C ARG A 31 -22.06 -29.96 4.09
N ARG A 32 -21.78 -31.19 3.61
CA ARG A 32 -22.40 -32.42 4.13
C ARG A 32 -22.06 -32.67 5.60
N ALA A 33 -20.79 -32.49 5.98
CA ALA A 33 -20.36 -32.64 7.38
C ALA A 33 -21.12 -31.68 8.32
N ARG A 34 -21.31 -30.41 7.92
CA ARG A 34 -22.12 -29.45 8.69
C ARG A 34 -23.61 -29.77 8.70
N GLY A 35 -24.17 -30.21 7.57
CA GLY A 35 -25.57 -30.64 7.50
C GLY A 35 -25.88 -31.80 8.45
N HIS A 36 -24.99 -32.80 8.52
CA HIS A 36 -25.12 -33.91 9.46
C HIS A 36 -25.01 -33.46 10.93
N VAL A 37 -24.05 -32.58 11.21
CA VAL A 37 -23.85 -32.02 12.55
C VAL A 37 -25.04 -31.16 13.01
N ALA A 38 -25.57 -30.31 12.12
CA ALA A 38 -26.71 -29.46 12.42
C ALA A 38 -28.00 -30.26 12.63
N GLY A 39 -28.21 -31.31 11.81
CA GLY A 39 -29.32 -32.25 12.00
C GLY A 39 -29.24 -33.01 13.32
N TRP A 40 -28.03 -33.30 13.81
CA TRP A 40 -27.82 -33.94 15.11
C TRP A 40 -28.07 -32.99 16.30
N LEU A 41 -27.74 -31.71 16.18
CA LEU A 41 -27.94 -30.68 17.21
C LEU A 41 -29.32 -30.01 17.18
N GLY A 42 -30.18 -30.34 16.20
CA GLY A 42 -31.49 -29.70 16.03
C GLY A 42 -31.40 -28.21 15.69
N LEU A 43 -30.28 -27.77 15.09
CA LEU A 43 -30.12 -26.36 14.72
C LEU A 43 -30.96 -26.03 13.47
N PRO A 44 -31.66 -24.87 13.43
CA PRO A 44 -32.34 -24.40 12.23
C PRO A 44 -31.37 -24.29 11.06
N GLN A 45 -31.82 -24.55 9.83
CA GLN A 45 -30.94 -24.44 8.66
C GLN A 45 -30.38 -23.02 8.48
N ASP A 46 -31.12 -21.99 8.89
CA ASP A 46 -30.71 -20.58 8.82
C ASP A 46 -29.55 -20.24 9.78
N ALA A 47 -29.48 -20.93 10.92
CA ALA A 47 -28.34 -20.80 11.84
C ALA A 47 -27.06 -21.38 11.21
N THR A 48 -27.19 -22.39 10.35
CA THR A 48 -26.05 -23.04 9.70
C THR A 48 -25.51 -22.23 8.52
N THR A 49 -26.37 -21.51 7.79
CA THR A 49 -25.99 -20.61 6.70
C THR A 49 -25.30 -19.36 7.25
N ALA A 50 -25.83 -18.76 8.32
CA ALA A 50 -25.18 -17.65 9.02
C ALA A 50 -23.79 -18.06 9.55
N ALA A 51 -23.66 -19.22 10.18
CA ALA A 51 -22.37 -19.73 10.64
C ALA A 51 -21.39 -20.00 9.47
N ALA A 52 -21.88 -20.54 8.35
CA ALA A 52 -21.08 -20.74 7.14
C ALA A 52 -20.49 -19.42 6.62
N THR A 53 -21.33 -18.39 6.60
CA THR A 53 -21.00 -17.04 6.15
C THR A 53 -19.95 -16.43 7.05
N VAL A 54 -20.09 -16.50 8.37
CA VAL A 54 -19.08 -16.02 9.32
C VAL A 54 -17.74 -16.72 9.10
N VAL A 55 -17.72 -18.05 8.96
CA VAL A 55 -16.48 -18.81 8.71
C VAL A 55 -15.82 -18.40 7.38
N LEU A 56 -16.62 -18.21 6.32
CA LEU A 56 -16.12 -17.75 5.02
C LEU A 56 -15.45 -16.38 5.12
N VAL A 57 -16.11 -15.44 5.81
CA VAL A 57 -15.64 -14.06 5.98
C VAL A 57 -14.39 -14.00 6.82
N VAL A 58 -14.37 -14.73 7.94
CA VAL A 58 -13.18 -14.84 8.77
C VAL A 58 -12.03 -15.48 7.99
N GLY A 59 -12.32 -16.48 7.15
CA GLY A 59 -11.33 -17.09 6.26
C GLY A 59 -10.71 -16.11 5.27
N VAL A 60 -11.53 -15.34 4.56
CA VAL A 60 -11.07 -14.27 3.64
C VAL A 60 -10.32 -13.19 4.40
N LEU A 61 -10.82 -12.77 5.56
CA LEU A 61 -10.19 -11.77 6.41
C LEU A 61 -8.80 -12.23 6.88
N LEU A 62 -8.62 -13.49 7.26
CA LEU A 62 -7.30 -14.05 7.62
C LEU A 62 -6.33 -14.00 6.44
N ILE A 63 -6.78 -14.31 5.21
CA ILE A 63 -5.96 -14.20 4.00
C ILE A 63 -5.51 -12.74 3.77
N MET A 64 -6.43 -11.77 3.95
CA MET A 64 -6.09 -10.34 3.86
C MET A 64 -5.13 -9.90 4.96
N LEU A 65 -5.39 -10.31 6.20
CA LEU A 65 -4.56 -10.01 7.38
C LEU A 65 -3.14 -10.57 7.23
N ALA A 66 -2.98 -11.72 6.59
CA ALA A 66 -1.67 -12.29 6.31
C ALA A 66 -0.77 -11.33 5.50
N THR A 67 -1.33 -10.55 4.58
CA THR A 67 -0.58 -9.50 3.86
C THR A 67 -0.11 -8.39 4.80
N GLY A 68 -0.93 -8.01 5.79
CA GLY A 68 -0.54 -7.08 6.85
C GLY A 68 0.50 -7.65 7.82
N LEU A 69 0.40 -8.94 8.16
CA LEU A 69 1.39 -9.67 8.98
C LEU A 69 2.75 -9.73 8.29
N ARG A 70 2.78 -9.99 6.98
CA ARG A 70 4.02 -9.95 6.17
C ARG A 70 4.72 -8.60 6.28
N ARG A 71 3.94 -7.50 6.30
CA ARG A 71 4.41 -6.12 6.51
C ARG A 71 4.62 -5.76 7.99
N ARG A 72 4.56 -6.74 8.90
CA ARG A 72 4.80 -6.59 10.35
C ARG A 72 3.86 -5.59 11.05
N LYS A 73 2.65 -5.39 10.51
CA LYS A 73 1.68 -4.42 11.05
C LYS A 73 1.07 -4.89 12.36
N ARG A 74 1.12 -4.01 13.37
CA ARG A 74 0.57 -4.30 14.70
C ARG A 74 -0.94 -4.53 14.69
N ARG A 75 -1.69 -3.74 13.91
CA ARG A 75 -3.15 -3.91 13.75
C ARG A 75 -3.53 -5.24 13.07
N ALA A 76 -2.75 -5.65 12.07
CA ALA A 76 -2.96 -6.95 11.42
C ALA A 76 -2.77 -8.10 12.41
N TRP A 77 -1.75 -7.99 13.28
CA TRP A 77 -1.52 -8.94 14.37
C TRP A 77 -2.68 -8.97 15.38
N GLN A 78 -3.16 -7.82 15.84
CA GLN A 78 -4.29 -7.75 16.78
C GLN A 78 -5.57 -8.38 16.19
N LEU A 79 -5.90 -8.07 14.94
CA LEU A 79 -7.07 -8.62 14.27
C LEU A 79 -6.93 -10.10 13.95
N ALA A 80 -5.75 -10.55 13.53
CA ALA A 80 -5.50 -11.98 13.32
C ALA A 80 -5.58 -12.76 14.63
N MET A 81 -5.11 -12.19 15.74
CA MET A 81 -5.28 -12.76 17.07
C MET A 81 -6.75 -12.87 17.43
N ALA A 82 -7.51 -11.77 17.32
CA ALA A 82 -8.93 -11.75 17.63
C ALA A 82 -9.70 -12.77 16.78
N ALA A 83 -9.45 -12.82 15.47
CA ALA A 83 -10.04 -13.79 14.57
C ALA A 83 -9.68 -15.24 14.95
N SER A 84 -8.42 -15.51 15.30
CA SER A 84 -7.98 -16.84 15.72
C SER A 84 -8.63 -17.28 17.04
N VAL A 85 -8.80 -16.35 17.99
CA VAL A 85 -9.50 -16.61 19.26
C VAL A 85 -10.99 -16.85 19.03
N VAL A 86 -11.64 -16.03 18.19
CA VAL A 86 -13.06 -16.23 17.83
C VAL A 86 -13.25 -17.61 17.21
N LEU A 87 -12.41 -17.99 16.23
CA LEU A 87 -12.46 -19.33 15.64
C LEU A 87 -12.26 -20.44 16.69
N ALA A 88 -11.25 -20.30 17.56
CA ALA A 88 -10.98 -21.28 18.61
C ALA A 88 -12.18 -21.42 19.57
N LEU A 89 -12.79 -20.31 20.00
CA LEU A 89 -13.97 -20.32 20.87
C LEU A 89 -15.20 -20.91 20.18
N SER A 90 -15.41 -20.63 18.88
CA SER A 90 -16.48 -21.26 18.10
C SER A 90 -16.34 -22.79 18.07
N HIS A 91 -15.11 -23.31 18.01
CA HIS A 91 -14.84 -24.75 18.05
C HIS A 91 -14.92 -25.37 19.45
N LEU A 92 -14.73 -24.59 20.52
CA LEU A 92 -14.81 -25.06 21.92
C LEU A 92 -16.23 -24.98 22.50
N GLY A 93 -17.01 -23.95 22.14
CA GLY A 93 -18.37 -23.73 22.64
C GLY A 93 -19.43 -24.63 22.00
N LEU A 94 -19.14 -25.17 20.82
CA LEU A 94 -19.89 -26.24 20.19
C LEU A 94 -19.18 -27.54 20.56
N GLN A 95 -19.75 -28.39 21.43
CA GLN A 95 -19.17 -29.68 21.85
C GLN A 95 -18.94 -30.64 20.67
N GLN A 96 -17.95 -30.38 19.83
CA GLN A 96 -17.73 -31.02 18.54
C GLN A 96 -16.28 -31.52 18.46
N HIS A 97 -16.12 -32.84 18.37
CA HIS A 97 -14.84 -33.51 18.12
C HIS A 97 -14.35 -33.30 16.68
N VAL A 98 -14.10 -32.06 16.27
CA VAL A 98 -13.17 -31.77 15.18
C VAL A 98 -11.96 -31.09 15.81
N VAL A 99 -11.19 -31.89 16.53
CA VAL A 99 -9.99 -31.46 17.28
C VAL A 99 -8.99 -30.76 16.35
N GLY A 100 -8.93 -31.14 15.06
CA GLY A 100 -8.01 -30.59 14.07
C GLY A 100 -8.09 -29.06 13.87
N PRO A 101 -9.18 -28.49 13.31
CA PRO A 101 -9.29 -27.06 13.03
C PRO A 101 -9.17 -26.17 14.28
N GLY A 102 -9.77 -26.59 15.40
CA GLY A 102 -9.64 -25.87 16.68
C GLY A 102 -8.20 -25.82 17.19
N LEU A 103 -7.47 -26.94 17.17
CA LEU A 103 -6.05 -26.97 17.53
C LEU A 103 -5.19 -26.11 16.60
N VAL A 104 -5.52 -26.06 15.31
CA VAL A 104 -4.81 -25.21 14.34
C VAL A 104 -5.03 -23.72 14.64
N SER A 105 -6.26 -23.30 14.95
CA SER A 105 -6.56 -21.92 15.36
C SER A 105 -5.89 -21.54 16.68
N ILE A 106 -5.87 -22.46 17.66
CA ILE A 106 -5.14 -22.27 18.94
C ILE A 106 -3.63 -22.18 18.67
N GLY A 107 -3.08 -23.06 17.86
CA GLY A 107 -1.66 -23.05 17.48
C GLY A 107 -1.26 -21.75 16.78
N LEU A 108 -2.11 -21.23 15.89
CA LEU A 108 -1.93 -19.92 15.25
C LEU A 108 -1.94 -18.79 16.29
N ALA A 109 -2.91 -18.78 17.21
CA ALA A 109 -2.99 -17.79 18.29
C ALA A 109 -1.74 -17.82 19.17
N VAL A 110 -1.32 -18.99 19.63
CA VAL A 110 -0.08 -19.16 20.43
C VAL A 110 1.14 -18.65 19.66
N THR A 111 1.26 -19.02 18.39
CA THR A 111 2.40 -18.59 17.55
C THR A 111 2.41 -17.06 17.38
N LEU A 112 1.24 -16.44 17.17
CA LEU A 112 1.10 -14.98 17.10
C LEU A 112 1.49 -14.31 18.42
N VAL A 113 1.12 -14.86 19.59
CA VAL A 113 1.49 -14.32 20.91
C VAL A 113 3.01 -14.38 21.10
N LEU A 114 3.62 -15.55 20.88
CA LEU A 114 5.06 -15.77 21.06
C LEU A 114 5.91 -14.85 20.18
N ASN A 115 5.39 -14.50 19.01
CA ASN A 115 6.07 -13.66 18.02
C ASN A 115 5.62 -12.19 18.02
N ARG A 116 4.88 -11.74 19.05
CA ARG A 116 4.34 -10.37 19.14
C ARG A 116 5.38 -9.26 18.91
N ARG A 117 6.64 -9.51 19.31
CA ARG A 117 7.76 -8.56 19.20
C ARG A 117 8.15 -8.22 17.76
N TYR A 118 7.74 -9.03 16.78
CA TYR A 118 8.03 -8.77 15.37
C TYR A 118 6.99 -7.87 14.70
N PHE A 119 5.83 -7.64 15.32
CA PHE A 119 4.71 -6.87 14.76
C PHE A 119 4.63 -5.45 15.35
N VAL A 120 5.64 -4.64 15.04
CA VAL A 120 5.86 -3.32 15.63
C VAL A 120 5.49 -2.16 14.71
N ALA A 121 5.18 -2.44 13.43
CA ALA A 121 4.93 -1.35 12.48
C ALA A 121 3.68 -0.55 12.89
N LEU A 122 3.86 0.78 12.92
CA LEU A 122 2.86 1.74 13.35
C LEU A 122 1.65 1.74 12.41
N PRO A 123 0.46 2.09 12.91
CA PRO A 123 -0.69 2.38 12.07
C PRO A 123 -0.43 3.59 11.17
N ASP A 124 -0.99 3.58 9.96
CA ASP A 124 -0.90 4.69 9.00
C ASP A 124 -1.33 6.03 9.64
N PRO A 125 -0.45 7.05 9.69
CA PRO A 125 -0.79 8.36 10.22
C PRO A 125 -1.64 9.23 9.28
N VAL A 126 -1.66 9.00 7.97
CA VAL A 126 -1.84 10.12 7.02
C VAL A 126 -3.13 10.07 6.19
N THR A 127 -3.69 8.92 5.87
CA THR A 127 -4.98 8.89 5.13
C THR A 127 -6.21 8.77 6.03
N GLY A 128 -6.30 9.69 7.00
CA GLY A 128 -7.43 9.83 7.90
C GLY A 128 -7.58 8.64 8.84
N LYS A 129 -7.20 8.82 10.11
CA LYS A 129 -7.30 7.80 11.19
C LYS A 129 -8.65 7.05 11.24
N TRP A 130 -9.70 7.67 10.69
CA TRP A 130 -11.09 7.21 10.66
C TRP A 130 -11.60 6.78 9.28
N ARG A 131 -10.78 6.70 8.23
CA ARG A 131 -11.26 6.33 6.88
C ARG A 131 -11.86 4.93 6.85
N TRP A 132 -11.22 3.96 7.48
CA TRP A 132 -11.75 2.61 7.64
C TRP A 132 -13.11 2.62 8.36
N ALA A 133 -13.24 3.40 9.44
CA ALA A 133 -14.46 3.50 10.24
C ALA A 133 -15.59 4.20 9.48
N ARG A 134 -15.26 5.27 8.74
CA ARG A 134 -16.22 5.97 7.87
C ARG A 134 -16.73 5.04 6.76
N VAL A 135 -15.84 4.34 6.07
CA VAL A 135 -16.25 3.40 5.00
C VAL A 135 -17.06 2.24 5.57
N PHE A 136 -16.66 1.70 6.71
CA PHE A 136 -17.42 0.68 7.43
C PHE A 136 -18.85 1.15 7.74
N LEU A 137 -18.98 2.32 8.38
CA LEU A 137 -20.27 2.89 8.76
C LEU A 137 -21.12 3.24 7.53
N GLN A 138 -20.53 3.83 6.49
CA GLN A 138 -21.24 4.17 5.25
C GLN A 138 -21.84 2.94 4.59
N LEU A 139 -21.11 1.83 4.52
CA LEU A 139 -21.59 0.60 3.90
C LEU A 139 -22.67 -0.08 4.75
N LEU A 140 -22.53 -0.09 6.09
CA LEU A 140 -23.58 -0.60 6.97
C LEU A 140 -24.87 0.23 6.87
N VAL A 141 -24.75 1.56 6.92
CA VAL A 141 -25.91 2.47 6.80
C VAL A 141 -26.55 2.33 5.42
N ALA A 142 -25.76 2.25 4.34
CA ALA A 142 -26.30 2.05 3.00
C ALA A 142 -27.08 0.73 2.89
N GLY A 143 -26.51 -0.38 3.36
CA GLY A 143 -27.18 -1.67 3.36
C GLY A 143 -28.47 -1.67 4.20
N LEU A 144 -28.41 -1.05 5.38
CA LEU A 144 -29.58 -0.90 6.26
C LEU A 144 -30.69 -0.09 5.58
N VAL A 145 -30.36 1.07 4.99
CA VAL A 145 -31.33 1.96 4.32
C VAL A 145 -31.93 1.29 3.09
N ILE A 146 -31.12 0.61 2.28
CA ILE A 146 -31.58 -0.10 1.09
C ILE A 146 -32.55 -1.22 1.48
N ASN A 147 -32.19 -2.08 2.44
CA ASN A 147 -33.08 -3.14 2.90
C ASN A 147 -34.36 -2.59 3.54
N LEU A 148 -34.25 -1.54 4.36
CA LEU A 148 -35.42 -0.91 4.97
C LEU A 148 -36.35 -0.31 3.92
N ALA A 149 -35.80 0.30 2.87
CA ALA A 149 -36.57 0.80 1.73
C ALA A 149 -37.24 -0.36 0.97
N MET A 150 -36.52 -1.43 0.67
CA MET A 150 -37.08 -2.62 0.01
C MET A 150 -38.29 -3.18 0.78
N LEU A 151 -38.16 -3.35 2.10
CA LEU A 151 -39.24 -3.83 2.96
C LEU A 151 -40.38 -2.82 3.10
N SER A 152 -40.08 -1.52 3.05
CA SER A 152 -41.09 -0.46 3.21
C SER A 152 -41.94 -0.24 1.97
N PHE A 153 -41.36 -0.43 0.78
CA PHE A 153 -42.06 -0.35 -0.50
C PHE A 153 -42.58 -1.70 -1.01
N ALA A 154 -42.30 -2.80 -0.30
CA ALA A 154 -42.81 -4.11 -0.64
C ALA A 154 -44.36 -4.13 -0.57
N PRO A 155 -45.05 -4.57 -1.62
CA PRO A 155 -46.51 -4.66 -1.61
C PRO A 155 -47.00 -5.74 -0.64
N ARG A 156 -48.22 -5.59 -0.12
CA ARG A 156 -48.83 -6.53 0.85
C ARG A 156 -49.00 -7.96 0.33
N SER A 157 -48.95 -8.16 -1.00
CA SER A 157 -48.97 -9.49 -1.62
C SER A 157 -47.67 -10.27 -1.41
N VAL A 158 -46.59 -9.60 -1.01
CA VAL A 158 -45.22 -10.12 -0.94
C VAL A 158 -44.73 -10.18 0.50
N LEU A 159 -45.28 -9.33 1.37
CA LEU A 159 -44.86 -9.15 2.77
C LEU A 159 -46.07 -9.04 3.69
N GLU A 160 -46.07 -9.78 4.81
CA GLU A 160 -47.09 -9.57 5.83
C GLU A 160 -46.95 -8.19 6.51
N PRO A 161 -48.05 -7.61 7.05
CA PRO A 161 -47.98 -6.37 7.80
C PRO A 161 -47.02 -6.50 9.00
N SER A 162 -45.92 -5.78 8.92
CA SER A 162 -44.84 -5.75 9.91
C SER A 162 -44.66 -4.33 10.45
N SER A 163 -44.24 -4.22 11.70
CA SER A 163 -43.94 -2.91 12.28
C SER A 163 -42.64 -2.34 11.68
N PHE A 164 -42.42 -1.04 11.85
CA PHE A 164 -41.15 -0.43 11.48
C PHE A 164 -39.96 -1.05 12.23
N GLN A 165 -40.17 -1.45 13.49
CA GLN A 165 -39.14 -2.08 14.32
C GLN A 165 -38.75 -3.46 13.77
N ASP A 166 -39.72 -4.23 13.30
CA ASP A 166 -39.46 -5.55 12.69
C ASP A 166 -38.65 -5.41 11.41
N ARG A 167 -39.01 -4.44 10.55
CA ARG A 167 -38.27 -4.16 9.31
C ARG A 167 -36.85 -3.65 9.57
N LEU A 168 -36.67 -2.85 10.62
CA LEU A 168 -35.34 -2.39 11.03
C LEU A 168 -34.50 -3.55 11.57
N ALA A 169 -35.09 -4.42 12.40
CA ALA A 169 -34.45 -5.62 12.92
C ALA A 169 -34.07 -6.59 11.79
N GLU A 170 -34.98 -6.84 10.84
CA GLU A 170 -34.74 -7.62 9.63
C GLU A 170 -33.56 -7.07 8.83
N SER A 171 -33.58 -5.76 8.56
CA SER A 171 -32.54 -5.10 7.78
C SER A 171 -31.17 -5.17 8.47
N ALA A 172 -31.13 -5.07 9.80
CA ALA A 172 -29.92 -5.17 10.59
C ALA A 172 -29.37 -6.61 10.66
N LEU A 173 -30.25 -7.60 10.83
CA LEU A 173 -29.87 -9.02 10.86
C LEU A 173 -29.42 -9.50 9.46
N ALA A 174 -30.04 -9.00 8.40
CA ALA A 174 -29.63 -9.27 7.03
C ALA A 174 -28.20 -8.82 6.74
N LEU A 175 -27.68 -7.76 7.39
CA LEU A 175 -26.26 -7.37 7.28
C LEU A 175 -25.30 -8.45 7.77
N LEU A 176 -25.76 -9.32 8.68
CA LEU A 176 -25.02 -10.46 9.21
C LEU A 176 -25.36 -11.76 8.50
N GLY A 177 -26.27 -11.73 7.51
CA GLY A 177 -26.80 -12.91 6.83
C GLY A 177 -27.70 -13.77 7.72
N VAL A 178 -28.37 -13.15 8.70
CA VAL A 178 -29.31 -13.80 9.62
C VAL A 178 -30.73 -13.37 9.24
N SER A 179 -31.66 -14.31 9.16
CA SER A 179 -33.09 -14.02 8.95
C SER A 179 -33.66 -13.31 10.18
N GLY A 180 -34.53 -12.31 9.95
CA GLY A 180 -35.15 -11.56 11.04
C GLY A 180 -36.62 -11.92 11.30
N PRO A 181 -37.35 -11.03 11.98
CA PRO A 181 -38.72 -11.28 12.42
C PRO A 181 -39.78 -11.10 11.31
N VAL A 182 -39.39 -10.67 10.11
CA VAL A 182 -40.34 -10.35 9.03
C VAL A 182 -40.74 -11.62 8.27
N VAL A 183 -42.04 -11.82 8.09
CA VAL A 183 -42.59 -12.96 7.35
C VAL A 183 -42.78 -12.59 5.88
N PHE A 184 -42.13 -13.35 5.00
CA PHE A 184 -42.20 -13.18 3.55
C PHE A 184 -43.18 -14.17 2.93
N ASN A 185 -44.04 -13.69 2.01
CA ASN A 185 -44.95 -14.55 1.24
C ASN A 185 -44.29 -15.12 -0.02
N VAL A 186 -43.13 -14.57 -0.42
CA VAL A 186 -42.36 -15.02 -1.58
C VAL A 186 -40.88 -15.14 -1.22
N GLY A 187 -40.28 -16.29 -1.48
CA GLY A 187 -38.89 -16.57 -1.10
C GLY A 187 -37.86 -15.70 -1.82
N TRP A 188 -38.13 -15.23 -3.05
CA TRP A 188 -37.15 -14.42 -3.78
C TRP A 188 -36.86 -13.07 -3.11
N LEU A 189 -37.83 -12.48 -2.40
CA LEU A 189 -37.61 -11.20 -1.72
C LEU A 189 -36.77 -11.41 -0.47
N GLU A 190 -37.04 -12.48 0.29
CA GLU A 190 -36.26 -12.90 1.46
C GLU A 190 -34.80 -13.19 1.07
N ASP A 191 -34.61 -13.93 -0.03
CA ASP A 191 -33.29 -14.21 -0.59
C ASP A 191 -32.58 -12.92 -1.01
N LEU A 192 -33.32 -11.98 -1.61
CA LEU A 192 -32.77 -10.71 -2.08
C LEU A 192 -32.38 -9.79 -0.91
N THR A 193 -33.22 -9.63 0.11
CA THR A 193 -32.93 -8.79 1.29
C THR A 193 -31.75 -9.36 2.08
N THR A 194 -31.70 -10.68 2.24
CA THR A 194 -30.58 -11.40 2.87
C THR A 194 -29.30 -11.23 2.06
N SER A 195 -29.36 -11.39 0.74
CA SER A 195 -28.19 -11.26 -0.15
C SER A 195 -27.65 -9.83 -0.19
N VAL A 196 -28.55 -8.83 -0.28
CA VAL A 196 -28.18 -7.40 -0.28
C VAL A 196 -27.59 -7.03 1.07
N GLY A 197 -28.25 -7.39 2.17
CA GLY A 197 -27.74 -7.15 3.51
C GLY A 197 -26.34 -7.74 3.67
N LEU A 198 -26.19 -9.02 3.32
CA LEU A 198 -24.92 -9.70 3.43
C LEU A 198 -23.84 -9.06 2.57
N LEU A 199 -24.14 -8.69 1.32
CA LEU A 199 -23.21 -7.99 0.44
C LEU A 199 -22.67 -6.71 1.09
N PHE A 200 -23.54 -5.90 1.69
CA PHE A 200 -23.13 -4.66 2.37
C PHE A 200 -22.39 -4.92 3.68
N GLY A 201 -22.81 -5.89 4.49
CA GLY A 201 -22.13 -6.25 5.72
C GLY A 201 -20.72 -6.81 5.48
N LEU A 202 -20.59 -7.73 4.52
CA LEU A 202 -19.29 -8.29 4.13
C LEU A 202 -18.42 -7.24 3.45
N GLY A 203 -19.00 -6.46 2.53
CA GLY A 203 -18.32 -5.33 1.90
C GLY A 203 -17.78 -4.35 2.92
N ALA A 204 -18.57 -4.01 3.95
CA ALA A 204 -18.14 -3.14 5.04
C ALA A 204 -16.90 -3.70 5.75
N VAL A 205 -16.93 -4.97 6.17
CA VAL A 205 -15.80 -5.61 6.87
C VAL A 205 -14.56 -5.67 5.97
N LEU A 206 -14.69 -6.18 4.73
CA LEU A 206 -13.57 -6.41 3.83
C LEU A 206 -12.93 -5.10 3.35
N ILE A 207 -13.73 -4.10 2.97
CA ILE A 207 -13.22 -2.82 2.49
C ILE A 207 -12.64 -2.01 3.65
N ALA A 208 -13.26 -2.04 4.84
CA ALA A 208 -12.68 -1.42 6.03
C ALA A 208 -11.35 -2.07 6.41
N ALA A 209 -11.26 -3.40 6.37
CA ALA A 209 -10.02 -4.13 6.58
C ALA A 209 -8.96 -3.74 5.54
N TYR A 210 -9.32 -3.60 4.26
CA TYR A 210 -8.42 -3.11 3.22
C TYR A 210 -7.85 -1.72 3.57
N PHE A 211 -8.69 -0.75 3.93
CA PHE A 211 -8.20 0.58 4.31
C PHE A 211 -7.39 0.58 5.61
N LEU A 212 -7.71 -0.31 6.55
CA LEU A 212 -6.95 -0.45 7.79
C LEU A 212 -5.57 -1.08 7.56
N LEU A 213 -5.45 -1.95 6.56
CA LEU A 213 -4.25 -2.71 6.24
C LEU A 213 -3.43 -2.11 5.09
N ARG A 214 -3.97 -1.17 4.31
CA ARG A 214 -3.23 -0.43 3.27
C ARG A 214 -2.04 0.29 3.91
N SER A 215 -0.88 0.29 3.22
CA SER A 215 0.28 1.05 3.69
C SER A 215 0.07 2.54 3.46
N ALA A 216 0.52 3.31 4.43
CA ALA A 216 0.61 4.76 4.35
C ALA A 216 1.38 5.16 3.10
N GLU A 217 0.80 6.08 2.35
CA GLU A 217 1.47 6.89 1.32
C GLU A 217 1.49 8.31 1.88
N PRO A 218 2.37 8.60 2.86
CA PRO A 218 2.44 9.93 3.44
C PRO A 218 2.78 10.94 2.33
N ALA A 219 2.17 12.12 2.41
CA ALA A 219 2.55 13.20 1.52
C ALA A 219 3.99 13.63 1.86
N PRO A 220 4.91 13.61 0.89
CA PRO A 220 6.27 14.09 1.08
C PRO A 220 6.25 15.56 1.50
N HIS A 221 7.16 15.90 2.41
CA HIS A 221 7.42 17.28 2.80
C HIS A 221 8.89 17.40 3.16
N LEU A 222 9.61 18.21 2.39
CA LEU A 222 10.98 18.63 2.68
C LEU A 222 10.91 20.02 3.30
N SER A 223 11.41 20.20 4.53
CA SER A 223 11.49 21.52 5.12
C SER A 223 12.59 22.37 4.48
N GLU A 224 12.55 23.70 4.63
CA GLU A 224 13.62 24.57 4.12
C GLU A 224 14.97 24.34 4.82
N ASP A 225 14.96 23.89 6.07
CA ASP A 225 16.17 23.46 6.80
C ASP A 225 16.75 22.17 6.18
N ASP A 226 15.90 21.20 5.85
CA ASP A 226 16.31 19.98 5.15
C ASP A 226 16.93 20.28 3.79
N LYS A 227 16.29 21.17 3.01
CA LYS A 227 16.80 21.61 1.70
C LYS A 227 18.16 22.29 1.85
N SER A 228 18.34 23.14 2.87
CA SER A 228 19.62 23.80 3.14
C SER A 228 20.73 22.80 3.44
N LYS A 229 20.49 21.82 4.31
CA LYS A 229 21.45 20.74 4.62
C LYS A 229 21.78 19.87 3.41
N LEU A 230 20.79 19.53 2.60
CA LEU A 230 21.02 18.79 1.35
C LEU A 230 21.87 19.60 0.37
N ARG A 231 21.65 20.91 0.25
CA ARG A 231 22.49 21.79 -0.58
C ARG A 231 23.94 21.84 -0.09
N GLU A 232 24.16 21.87 1.23
CA GLU A 232 25.52 21.80 1.81
C GLU A 232 26.22 20.48 1.46
N LEU A 233 25.52 19.35 1.61
CA LEU A 233 26.07 18.04 1.24
C LEU A 233 26.37 17.95 -0.26
N LEU A 234 25.50 18.51 -1.11
CA LEU A 234 25.73 18.61 -2.57
C LEU A 234 26.93 19.48 -2.92
N ALA A 235 27.08 20.63 -2.27
CA ALA A 235 28.20 21.52 -2.52
C ALA A 235 29.55 20.86 -2.19
N GLN A 236 29.58 20.01 -1.16
CA GLN A 236 30.80 19.34 -0.70
C GLN A 236 31.09 18.03 -1.45
N HIS A 237 30.07 17.24 -1.77
CA HIS A 237 30.24 15.86 -2.25
C HIS A 237 29.52 15.55 -3.57
N GLY A 238 28.69 16.47 -4.08
CA GLY A 238 27.81 16.23 -5.23
C GLY A 238 28.53 16.04 -6.58
N ALA A 239 29.80 16.43 -6.69
CA ALA A 239 30.56 16.28 -7.94
C ALA A 239 30.75 14.81 -8.38
N ARG A 240 30.54 13.85 -7.48
CA ARG A 240 30.66 12.41 -7.75
C ARG A 240 29.38 11.76 -8.27
N ASP A 241 28.25 12.46 -8.18
CA ASP A 241 26.92 11.89 -8.41
C ASP A 241 26.13 12.74 -9.41
N SER A 242 25.84 12.17 -10.58
CA SER A 242 25.04 12.81 -11.64
C SER A 242 23.57 13.00 -11.25
N LEU A 243 23.08 12.22 -10.27
CA LEU A 243 21.69 12.23 -9.83
C LEU A 243 21.49 12.99 -8.52
N GLY A 244 22.57 13.40 -7.85
CA GLY A 244 22.51 13.99 -6.51
C GLY A 244 21.63 15.22 -6.43
N TYR A 245 21.61 16.06 -7.48
CA TYR A 245 20.79 17.28 -7.51
C TYR A 245 19.28 16.98 -7.40
N PHE A 246 18.83 15.80 -7.85
CA PHE A 246 17.43 15.40 -7.75
C PHE A 246 16.98 15.12 -6.30
N ALA A 247 17.91 15.03 -5.34
CA ALA A 247 17.60 14.96 -3.91
C ALA A 247 16.75 16.15 -3.44
N LEU A 248 16.85 17.31 -4.12
CA LEU A 248 16.16 18.56 -3.74
C LEU A 248 14.70 18.66 -4.20
N ARG A 249 14.11 17.62 -4.79
CA ARG A 249 12.69 17.59 -5.18
C ARG A 249 11.77 17.66 -3.97
N ASP A 250 10.65 18.38 -4.08
CA ASP A 250 9.67 18.52 -2.98
C ASP A 250 8.85 17.25 -2.75
N ASP A 251 8.84 16.33 -3.72
CA ASP A 251 8.09 15.08 -3.63
C ASP A 251 8.87 13.94 -2.93
N LYS A 252 9.91 14.28 -2.17
CA LYS A 252 10.76 13.35 -1.41
C LYS A 252 10.71 13.64 0.08
N PHE A 253 11.00 12.60 0.84
CA PHE A 253 11.40 12.68 2.24
C PHE A 253 12.92 12.58 2.32
N VAL A 254 13.48 12.98 3.46
CA VAL A 254 14.91 12.82 3.75
C VAL A 254 15.10 12.20 5.13
N VAL A 255 16.11 11.33 5.25
CA VAL A 255 16.66 10.89 6.52
C VAL A 255 18.16 11.19 6.51
N PHE A 256 18.63 11.92 7.52
CA PHE A 256 20.05 12.20 7.70
C PHE A 256 20.70 11.13 8.58
N SER A 257 21.98 10.87 8.36
CA SER A 257 22.79 10.13 9.32
C SER A 257 22.86 10.90 10.64
N LYS A 258 23.12 10.20 11.75
CA LYS A 258 23.30 10.83 13.07
C LYS A 258 24.40 11.90 13.09
N THR A 259 25.41 11.76 12.22
CA THR A 259 26.51 12.72 12.08
C THR A 259 26.16 13.92 11.20
N GLY A 260 25.05 13.87 10.46
CA GLY A 260 24.64 14.88 9.47
C GLY A 260 25.48 14.86 8.19
N LYS A 261 26.47 13.98 8.07
CA LYS A 261 27.41 13.93 6.93
C LYS A 261 26.87 13.18 5.71
N ALA A 262 25.75 12.49 5.86
CA ALA A 262 25.10 11.79 4.76
C ALA A 262 23.57 11.82 4.90
N ALA A 263 22.86 11.66 3.80
CA ALA A 263 21.40 11.65 3.76
C ALA A 263 20.86 10.68 2.71
N VAL A 264 19.76 9.99 3.02
CA VAL A 264 18.98 9.21 2.05
C VAL A 264 17.71 9.99 1.74
N THR A 265 17.53 10.35 0.47
CA THR A 265 16.25 10.89 -0.01
C THR A 265 15.40 9.78 -0.61
N TYR A 266 14.11 9.76 -0.30
CA TYR A 266 13.25 8.65 -0.68
C TYR A 266 11.80 9.08 -0.87
N ARG A 267 11.00 8.23 -1.54
CA ARG A 267 9.55 8.40 -1.65
C ARG A 267 8.84 7.10 -1.30
N VAL A 268 7.64 7.22 -0.74
CA VAL A 268 6.82 6.07 -0.36
C VAL A 268 5.68 5.88 -1.37
N ILE A 269 5.64 4.70 -2.00
CA ILE A 269 4.61 4.34 -3.00
C ILE A 269 4.20 2.89 -2.76
N ALA A 270 2.90 2.61 -2.64
CA ALA A 270 2.35 1.26 -2.40
C ALA A 270 2.94 0.51 -1.18
N GLY A 271 3.52 1.27 -0.23
CA GLY A 271 4.25 0.76 0.93
C GLY A 271 5.63 0.18 0.64
N ALA A 272 6.22 0.54 -0.50
CA ALA A 272 7.67 0.54 -0.68
C ALA A 272 8.19 1.95 -0.40
N ALA A 273 9.29 2.04 0.35
CA ALA A 273 10.07 3.26 0.48
C ALA A 273 11.26 3.12 -0.47
N VAL A 274 11.25 3.91 -1.54
CA VAL A 274 12.25 3.85 -2.60
C VAL A 274 13.21 5.01 -2.40
N ALA A 275 14.47 4.72 -2.08
CA ALA A 275 15.56 5.69 -2.09
C ALA A 275 15.89 6.10 -3.53
N SER A 276 16.15 7.39 -3.72
CA SER A 276 16.46 7.98 -5.01
C SER A 276 17.97 8.11 -5.16
N ALA A 277 18.55 7.31 -6.06
CA ALA A 277 19.98 7.23 -6.29
C ALA A 277 20.80 6.81 -5.06
N ASP A 278 22.06 7.22 -5.02
CA ASP A 278 22.96 6.99 -3.89
C ASP A 278 22.58 7.85 -2.69
N PRO A 279 22.96 7.46 -1.46
CA PRO A 279 22.97 8.40 -0.34
C PRO A 279 23.83 9.62 -0.69
N LEU A 280 23.34 10.80 -0.37
CA LEU A 280 24.04 12.05 -0.59
C LEU A 280 25.03 12.30 0.55
N GLY A 281 26.23 12.81 0.25
CA GLY A 281 27.23 13.21 1.24
C GLY A 281 28.47 12.31 1.26
N ASP A 282 29.18 12.28 2.39
CA ASP A 282 30.41 11.50 2.55
C ASP A 282 30.12 10.00 2.47
N SER A 283 30.78 9.30 1.54
CA SER A 283 30.62 7.85 1.32
C SER A 283 30.94 7.01 2.56
N GLU A 284 31.82 7.49 3.45
CA GLU A 284 32.11 6.80 4.71
C GLU A 284 30.93 6.90 5.71
N ALA A 285 30.08 7.93 5.57
CA ALA A 285 28.92 8.15 6.41
C ALA A 285 27.62 7.55 5.84
N TRP A 286 27.62 7.06 4.59
CA TRP A 286 26.46 6.42 3.95
C TRP A 286 25.84 5.29 4.76
N PRO A 287 26.62 4.36 5.38
CA PRO A 287 26.05 3.30 6.21
C PRO A 287 25.13 3.85 7.32
N GLY A 288 25.52 4.95 7.96
CA GLY A 288 24.73 5.57 9.02
C GLY A 288 23.41 6.18 8.52
N ALA A 289 23.38 6.75 7.31
CA ALA A 289 22.13 7.24 6.72
C ALA A 289 21.21 6.09 6.28
N ILE A 290 21.79 5.01 5.75
CA ILE A 290 21.06 3.79 5.38
C ILE A 290 20.42 3.13 6.60
N GLU A 291 21.13 3.02 7.72
CA GLU A 291 20.59 2.49 8.98
C GLU A 291 19.35 3.26 9.45
N GLU A 292 19.43 4.59 9.46
CA GLU A 292 18.31 5.46 9.84
C GLU A 292 17.13 5.29 8.87
N PHE A 293 17.40 5.22 7.56
CA PHE A 293 16.36 4.96 6.55
C PHE A 293 15.68 3.59 6.74
N LEU A 294 16.45 2.54 7.00
CA LEU A 294 15.92 1.19 7.25
C LEU A 294 15.11 1.14 8.55
N GLU A 295 15.51 1.89 9.56
CA GLU A 295 14.75 2.04 10.81
C GLU A 295 13.40 2.71 10.56
N VAL A 296 13.37 3.79 9.77
CA VAL A 296 12.13 4.43 9.33
C VAL A 296 11.24 3.44 8.57
N CYS A 297 11.80 2.66 7.66
CA CYS A 297 11.06 1.62 6.93
C CYS A 297 10.51 0.55 7.88
N ARG A 298 11.28 0.12 8.88
CA ARG A 298 10.89 -0.87 9.88
C ARG A 298 9.74 -0.38 10.75
N VAL A 299 9.80 0.87 11.21
CA VAL A 299 8.76 1.50 12.04
C VAL A 299 7.45 1.65 11.28
N HIS A 300 7.49 1.91 9.97
CA HIS A 300 6.28 2.08 9.15
C HIS A 300 5.83 0.81 8.41
N GLY A 301 6.62 -0.27 8.47
CA GLY A 301 6.35 -1.50 7.73
C GLY A 301 6.44 -1.31 6.21
N TRP A 302 7.35 -0.43 5.76
CA TRP A 302 7.66 -0.22 4.35
C TRP A 302 8.74 -1.19 3.88
N VAL A 303 8.64 -1.60 2.62
CA VAL A 303 9.69 -2.38 1.95
C VAL A 303 10.76 -1.39 1.45
N PRO A 304 12.00 -1.44 1.95
CA PRO A 304 13.06 -0.58 1.46
C PRO A 304 13.51 -1.03 0.07
N ALA A 305 13.79 -0.07 -0.80
CA ALA A 305 14.43 -0.27 -2.09
C ALA A 305 15.28 0.96 -2.42
N ALA A 306 16.28 0.81 -3.30
CA ALA A 306 17.02 1.93 -3.89
C ALA A 306 16.95 1.82 -5.41
N MET A 307 16.77 2.95 -6.10
CA MET A 307 16.66 2.99 -7.55
C MET A 307 17.60 4.03 -8.14
N GLY A 308 18.42 3.59 -9.11
CA GLY A 308 19.42 4.43 -9.77
C GLY A 308 20.66 4.67 -8.90
N CYS A 309 20.99 3.76 -8.00
CA CYS A 309 22.26 3.82 -7.27
C CYS A 309 23.43 3.45 -8.18
N SER A 310 24.59 4.03 -7.93
CA SER A 310 25.84 3.66 -8.60
C SER A 310 26.31 2.27 -8.17
N GLU A 311 27.37 1.76 -8.80
CA GLU A 311 28.04 0.52 -8.38
C GLU A 311 28.54 0.60 -6.92
N LEU A 312 29.07 1.75 -6.52
CA LEU A 312 29.51 2.00 -5.14
C LEU A 312 28.31 1.96 -4.19
N GLY A 313 27.23 2.67 -4.53
CA GLY A 313 26.00 2.68 -3.75
C GLY A 313 25.43 1.27 -3.59
N ALA A 314 25.32 0.51 -4.69
CA ALA A 314 24.86 -0.87 -4.69
C ALA A 314 25.72 -1.76 -3.78
N THR A 315 27.04 -1.58 -3.82
CA THR A 315 27.98 -2.27 -2.91
C THR A 315 27.67 -1.96 -1.45
N VAL A 316 27.39 -0.70 -1.11
CA VAL A 316 27.03 -0.32 0.26
C VAL A 316 25.66 -0.87 0.66
N TRP A 317 24.63 -0.75 -0.20
CA TRP A 317 23.28 -1.28 0.05
C TRP A 317 23.27 -2.79 0.28
N SER A 318 24.08 -3.55 -0.46
CA SER A 318 24.17 -5.02 -0.32
C SER A 318 24.62 -5.47 1.07
N ARG A 319 25.45 -4.66 1.76
CA ARG A 319 25.89 -4.92 3.15
C ARG A 319 24.72 -4.89 4.14
N PHE A 320 23.61 -4.26 3.76
CA PHE A 320 22.37 -4.19 4.54
C PHE A 320 21.32 -5.23 4.13
N HIS A 321 21.73 -6.30 3.43
CA HIS A 321 20.87 -7.40 3.00
C HIS A 321 19.80 -6.99 1.97
N LEU A 322 20.09 -6.00 1.12
CA LEU A 322 19.31 -5.72 -0.08
C LEU A 322 19.92 -6.48 -1.26
N ASP A 323 19.07 -7.10 -2.06
CA ASP A 323 19.47 -7.72 -3.32
C ASP A 323 19.74 -6.62 -4.37
N VAL A 324 20.81 -6.79 -5.14
CA VAL A 324 21.23 -5.85 -6.19
C VAL A 324 20.82 -6.38 -7.56
N LEU A 325 20.20 -5.52 -8.37
CA LEU A 325 19.84 -5.81 -9.75
C LEU A 325 20.38 -4.70 -10.66
N GLU A 326 21.15 -5.08 -11.67
CA GLU A 326 21.64 -4.17 -12.70
C GLU A 326 20.48 -3.76 -13.63
N ILE A 327 20.28 -2.45 -13.79
CA ILE A 327 19.18 -1.88 -14.61
C ILE A 327 19.66 -1.27 -15.92
N GLY A 328 20.95 -0.95 -16.03
CA GLY A 328 21.57 -0.34 -17.21
C GLY A 328 22.73 0.59 -16.85
N ASP A 329 23.36 1.12 -17.89
CA ASP A 329 24.54 1.98 -17.80
C ASP A 329 24.20 3.47 -17.96
N GLU A 330 24.99 4.32 -17.30
CA GLU A 330 24.97 5.76 -17.52
C GLU A 330 26.04 6.18 -18.56
N ALA A 331 25.61 6.96 -19.56
CA ALA A 331 26.53 7.53 -20.54
C ALA A 331 27.14 8.84 -20.01
N VAL A 332 28.31 8.74 -19.38
CA VAL A 332 29.03 9.91 -18.81
C VAL A 332 30.03 10.47 -19.83
N VAL A 333 29.96 11.78 -20.09
CA VAL A 333 30.91 12.50 -20.96
C VAL A 333 31.78 13.41 -20.11
N ASN A 334 33.09 13.18 -20.11
CA ASN A 334 34.04 14.08 -19.46
C ASN A 334 34.24 15.34 -20.32
N ALA A 335 33.64 16.45 -19.88
CA ALA A 335 33.64 17.72 -20.60
C ALA A 335 35.04 18.33 -20.78
N GLU A 336 35.99 18.09 -19.88
CA GLU A 336 37.35 18.64 -19.97
C GLU A 336 38.13 18.00 -21.14
N THR A 337 37.90 16.71 -21.37
CA THR A 337 38.59 15.93 -22.41
C THR A 337 37.80 15.81 -23.71
N PHE A 338 36.54 16.24 -23.71
CA PHE A 338 35.64 16.07 -24.84
C PHE A 338 36.06 16.97 -26.01
N THR A 339 36.14 16.39 -27.22
CA THR A 339 36.42 17.13 -28.45
C THR A 339 35.57 16.62 -29.61
N LEU A 340 35.21 17.53 -30.52
CA LEU A 340 34.52 17.22 -31.79
C LEU A 340 35.50 16.88 -32.92
N GLU A 341 36.80 16.92 -32.63
CA GLU A 341 37.87 16.61 -33.58
C GLU A 341 37.99 15.11 -33.83
N GLY A 342 38.73 14.76 -34.88
CA GLY A 342 38.99 13.37 -35.24
C GLY A 342 37.90 12.72 -36.10
N ARG A 343 38.22 11.50 -36.56
CA ARG A 343 37.43 10.72 -37.50
C ARG A 343 36.14 10.18 -36.87
N VAL A 344 36.20 9.72 -35.63
CA VAL A 344 35.06 9.13 -34.91
C VAL A 344 33.94 10.16 -34.73
N MET A 345 34.27 11.42 -34.42
CA MET A 345 33.30 12.49 -34.19
C MET A 345 32.75 13.15 -35.46
N ARG A 346 33.08 12.64 -36.67
CA ARG A 346 32.62 13.21 -37.94
C ARG A 346 31.09 13.34 -38.00
N GLY A 347 30.36 12.32 -37.53
CA GLY A 347 28.90 12.35 -37.52
C GLY A 347 28.32 13.45 -36.64
N VAL A 348 28.80 13.54 -35.39
CA VAL A 348 28.37 14.58 -34.43
C VAL A 348 28.70 15.97 -34.94
N ARG A 349 29.91 16.19 -35.47
CA ARG A 349 30.33 17.47 -36.04
C ARG A 349 29.45 17.89 -37.22
N GLN A 350 29.10 16.96 -38.11
CA GLN A 350 28.18 17.24 -39.21
C GLN A 350 26.76 17.59 -38.72
N ALA A 351 26.28 16.94 -37.67
CA ALA A 351 25.00 17.29 -37.04
C ALA A 351 25.03 18.71 -36.48
N VAL A 352 26.07 19.06 -35.69
CA VAL A 352 26.27 20.42 -35.15
C VAL A 352 26.32 21.47 -36.27
N SER A 353 27.10 21.23 -37.34
CA SER A 353 27.17 22.18 -38.48
C SER A 353 25.85 22.32 -39.23
N ARG A 354 25.01 21.28 -39.28
CA ARG A 354 23.68 21.34 -39.88
C ARG A 354 22.74 22.20 -39.04
N THR A 355 22.70 21.97 -37.74
CA THR A 355 21.88 22.72 -36.77
C THR A 355 22.26 24.20 -36.78
N LYS A 356 23.56 24.52 -36.75
CA LYS A 356 24.05 25.91 -36.87
C LYS A 356 23.66 26.58 -38.19
N ARG A 357 23.79 25.87 -39.32
CA ARG A 357 23.37 26.41 -40.64
C ARG A 357 21.87 26.67 -40.75
N ALA A 358 21.06 25.97 -39.95
CA ALA A 358 19.63 26.20 -39.85
C ALA A 358 19.26 27.37 -38.90
N GLY A 359 20.24 28.04 -38.28
CA GLY A 359 20.03 29.23 -37.46
C GLY A 359 19.68 28.96 -35.98
N TYR A 360 19.80 27.73 -35.50
CA TYR A 360 19.55 27.40 -34.09
C TYR A 360 20.67 27.93 -33.18
N GLU A 361 20.27 28.46 -32.02
CA GLU A 361 21.17 29.00 -31.00
C GLU A 361 20.81 28.42 -29.63
N VAL A 362 21.80 27.83 -28.95
CA VAL A 362 21.61 27.37 -27.58
C VAL A 362 21.89 28.50 -26.61
N ARG A 363 20.95 28.76 -25.70
CA ARG A 363 21.07 29.76 -24.63
C ARG A 363 20.88 29.07 -23.28
N VAL A 364 21.78 29.37 -22.35
CA VAL A 364 21.70 28.92 -20.95
C VAL A 364 21.42 30.14 -20.10
N ARG A 365 20.28 30.15 -19.40
CA ARG A 365 19.80 31.32 -18.65
C ARG A 365 19.28 30.88 -17.29
N ARG A 366 19.45 31.71 -16.27
CA ARG A 366 18.80 31.46 -14.99
C ARG A 366 17.34 31.87 -15.11
N THR A 367 16.47 31.15 -14.41
CA THR A 367 15.04 31.47 -14.42
C THR A 367 14.75 32.88 -13.92
N GLU A 368 15.56 33.39 -12.98
CA GLU A 368 15.47 34.76 -12.46
C GLU A 368 15.79 35.85 -13.50
N ASP A 369 16.48 35.51 -14.58
CA ASP A 369 16.82 36.44 -15.66
C ASP A 369 15.70 36.55 -16.72
N LEU A 370 14.64 35.73 -16.61
CA LEU A 370 13.56 35.66 -17.60
C LEU A 370 12.37 36.52 -17.19
N GLN A 371 11.74 37.14 -18.19
CA GLN A 371 10.45 37.80 -17.98
C GLN A 371 9.36 36.76 -17.76
N GLU A 372 8.38 37.06 -16.91
CA GLU A 372 7.26 36.16 -16.58
C GLU A 372 6.51 35.66 -17.83
N ARG A 373 6.34 36.52 -18.83
CA ARG A 373 5.73 36.16 -20.12
C ARG A 373 6.55 35.13 -20.90
N GLU A 374 7.87 35.29 -20.92
CA GLU A 374 8.77 34.35 -21.61
C GLU A 374 8.77 33.00 -20.88
N LEU A 375 8.79 33.01 -19.54
CA LEU A 375 8.70 31.78 -18.76
C LEU A 375 7.40 31.02 -19.03
N ALA A 376 6.26 31.71 -19.07
CA ALA A 376 4.97 31.10 -19.40
C ALA A 376 4.93 30.50 -20.82
N GLU A 377 5.61 31.12 -21.79
CA GLU A 377 5.74 30.58 -23.14
C GLU A 377 6.59 29.30 -23.15
N LEU A 378 7.70 29.27 -22.43
CA LEU A 378 8.54 28.08 -22.29
C LEU A 378 7.80 26.94 -21.59
N GLU A 379 7.00 27.24 -20.56
CA GLU A 379 6.10 26.28 -19.90
C GLU A 379 5.11 25.65 -20.86
N ALA A 380 4.46 26.46 -21.70
CA ALA A 380 3.53 25.98 -22.70
C ALA A 380 4.23 25.09 -23.75
N LEU A 381 5.42 25.49 -24.22
CA LEU A 381 6.21 24.71 -25.18
C LEU A 381 6.63 23.35 -24.59
N ALA A 382 7.11 23.32 -23.35
CA ALA A 382 7.48 22.08 -22.69
C ALA A 382 6.28 21.16 -22.45
N ALA A 383 5.12 21.73 -22.06
CA ALA A 383 3.89 20.97 -21.91
C ALA A 383 3.43 20.34 -23.24
N ASN A 384 3.47 21.11 -24.33
CA ASN A 384 3.16 20.63 -25.68
C ASN A 384 4.11 19.52 -26.14
N TRP A 385 5.41 19.66 -25.87
CA TRP A 385 6.40 18.63 -26.20
C TRP A 385 6.20 17.33 -25.40
N ARG A 386 5.86 17.44 -24.11
CA ARG A 386 5.68 16.29 -23.22
C ARG A 386 4.53 15.38 -23.65
N GLY A 387 3.47 15.95 -24.24
CA GLY A 387 2.31 15.22 -24.77
C GLY A 387 1.51 14.40 -23.75
N SER A 388 1.79 14.54 -22.45
CA SER A 388 1.08 13.88 -21.35
C SER A 388 1.04 14.77 -20.12
N ASP A 389 -0.03 14.64 -19.32
CA ASP A 389 -0.25 15.49 -18.14
C ASP A 389 0.73 15.18 -16.99
N THR A 390 1.28 13.97 -16.95
CA THR A 390 2.16 13.53 -15.85
C THR A 390 3.63 13.61 -16.25
N GLU A 391 4.38 14.50 -15.61
CA GLU A 391 5.83 14.53 -15.74
C GLU A 391 6.44 13.27 -15.10
N ARG A 392 6.99 12.38 -15.93
CA ARG A 392 7.73 11.19 -15.44
C ARG A 392 9.02 11.66 -14.79
N GLY A 393 9.26 11.23 -13.55
CA GLY A 393 10.43 11.64 -12.79
C GLY A 393 10.49 10.92 -11.44
N PHE A 394 11.66 11.00 -10.80
CA PHE A 394 11.92 10.63 -9.41
C PHE A 394 13.44 10.77 -9.18
N SER A 395 14.21 9.90 -9.85
CA SER A 395 15.68 9.91 -9.78
C SER A 395 16.36 10.71 -10.89
N MET A 396 15.65 11.13 -11.96
CA MET A 396 16.29 11.71 -13.16
C MET A 396 15.59 12.95 -13.76
N ALA A 397 14.63 13.54 -13.05
CA ALA A 397 13.97 14.78 -13.48
C ALA A 397 13.64 15.60 -12.23
N LEU A 398 13.58 16.93 -12.29
CA LEU A 398 13.24 17.78 -11.15
C LEU A 398 11.73 18.00 -10.98
N GLY A 399 10.93 17.78 -12.02
CA GLY A 399 9.46 17.93 -11.93
C GLY A 399 9.04 19.37 -11.70
N ARG A 400 9.91 20.33 -12.05
CA ARG A 400 9.79 21.75 -11.78
C ARG A 400 10.28 22.51 -13.00
N MET A 401 9.53 23.53 -13.39
CA MET A 401 9.98 24.57 -14.31
C MET A 401 9.59 25.91 -13.70
N GLY A 402 10.46 26.91 -13.78
CA GLY A 402 10.14 28.25 -13.28
C GLY A 402 10.51 28.53 -11.81
N ASP A 403 11.00 27.54 -11.06
CA ASP A 403 11.41 27.76 -9.67
C ASP A 403 12.67 28.62 -9.56
N ALA A 404 12.72 29.48 -8.54
CA ALA A 404 13.90 30.27 -8.20
C ALA A 404 15.14 29.38 -8.01
N GLY A 405 16.26 29.77 -8.64
CA GLY A 405 17.50 28.99 -8.66
C GLY A 405 17.58 27.91 -9.76
N SER A 406 16.56 27.78 -10.61
CA SER A 406 16.61 26.89 -11.78
C SER A 406 17.40 27.51 -12.94
N VAL A 407 18.00 26.64 -13.75
CA VAL A 407 18.69 27.00 -15.01
C VAL A 407 17.92 26.39 -16.17
N LEU A 408 17.58 27.21 -17.15
CA LEU A 408 16.87 26.81 -18.36
C LEU A 408 17.83 26.82 -19.55
N VAL A 409 17.77 25.75 -20.34
CA VAL A 409 18.51 25.60 -21.59
C VAL A 409 17.51 25.57 -22.73
N THR A 410 17.55 26.59 -23.59
CA THR A 410 16.68 26.73 -24.77
C THR A 410 17.52 26.64 -26.04
N ALA A 411 17.01 26.05 -27.12
CA ALA A 411 17.74 25.82 -28.37
C ALA A 411 16.98 26.31 -29.61
#